data_AF-A0A183I7R3-F1
#
_entry.id   AF-A0A183I7R3-F1
#
_cell.length_a   1.000
_cell.length_b   1.000
_cell.length_c   1.000
_cell.angle_alpha   90.00
_cell.angle_beta   90.00
_cell.angle_gamma   90.00
#
_symmetry.space_group_name_H-M   'P 1'
#
loop_
_entity.id
_entity.type
_entity.pdbx_description
1 polymer ?
#
loop_
_entity_poly.entity_id
_entity_poly.type
_entity_poly.pdbx_seq_one_letter_code
_entity_poly.pdbx_strand_id
1 'polypeptide(L)'
;MGGTFMSLPDDYRDYFIRNLHDALTGHTSSNVAEVKAVCECFEMAKDTGYKVVIHMMPNLPNVGIERDMEQFIELFENPEFRPDGLKLYPTLVIRGTGLYELWRTGRYKSYPPEILVDLTARILALVPPWTRVYRVQRDIPMPLVTSGVKYGNLREHALARMKQLGTTCRDVRTREVGIQVEFQNTPE
;
A
#
# COMPACT_ATOMS: atom_id res chain seq x y z
N MET A 1 9.59 -5.17 -5.38
CA MET A 1 10.84 -5.80 -5.85
C MET A 1 11.56 -6.46 -4.69
N GLY A 2 12.23 -7.60 -4.90
CA GLY A 2 12.99 -8.32 -3.87
C GLY A 2 14.01 -9.28 -4.47
N GLY A 3 15.01 -9.68 -3.67
CA GLY A 3 15.95 -10.76 -3.95
C GLY A 3 17.36 -10.32 -4.34
N THR A 4 17.58 -9.96 -5.60
CA THR A 4 18.90 -9.69 -6.20
C THR A 4 19.33 -8.23 -6.18
N PHE A 5 18.47 -7.35 -5.71
CA PHE A 5 18.69 -5.91 -5.76
C PHE A 5 19.76 -5.43 -4.76
N MET A 6 19.81 -6.07 -3.59
CA MET A 6 20.69 -5.70 -2.48
C MET A 6 22.15 -6.14 -2.66
N SER A 7 22.47 -6.85 -3.74
CA SER A 7 23.84 -7.31 -4.05
C SER A 7 24.51 -6.51 -5.17
N LEU A 8 23.84 -5.50 -5.73
CA LEU A 8 24.37 -4.65 -6.80
C LEU A 8 25.13 -3.44 -6.23
N PRO A 9 26.04 -2.79 -6.97
CA PRO A 9 26.82 -1.64 -6.49
C PRO A 9 25.96 -0.53 -5.85
N ASP A 10 26.48 0.17 -4.84
CA ASP A 10 25.73 1.17 -4.04
C ASP A 10 25.14 2.31 -4.90
N ASP A 11 25.90 2.78 -5.88
CA ASP A 11 25.48 3.74 -6.89
C ASP A 11 24.35 3.21 -7.78
N TYR A 12 24.37 1.92 -8.14
CA TYR A 12 23.29 1.26 -8.88
C TYR A 12 22.05 1.03 -8.00
N ARG A 13 22.23 0.73 -6.71
CA ARG A 13 21.12 0.60 -5.76
C ARG A 13 20.47 1.96 -5.49
N ASP A 14 21.23 3.01 -5.27
CA ASP A 14 20.69 4.35 -5.09
C ASP A 14 20.06 4.87 -6.39
N TYR A 15 20.64 4.58 -7.55
CA TYR A 15 20.03 4.83 -8.86
C TYR A 15 18.71 4.09 -9.03
N PHE A 16 18.63 2.81 -8.69
CA PHE A 16 17.43 1.99 -8.91
C PHE A 16 16.35 2.16 -7.83
N ILE A 17 16.69 2.46 -6.57
CA ILE A 17 15.70 2.90 -5.56
C ILE A 17 15.12 4.26 -5.96
N ARG A 18 15.95 5.22 -6.43
CA ARG A 18 15.46 6.49 -7.00
C ARG A 18 14.57 6.23 -8.22
N ASN A 19 15.05 5.47 -9.20
CA ASN A 19 14.28 5.24 -10.43
C ASN A 19 13.05 4.34 -10.25
N LEU A 20 12.97 3.49 -9.22
CA LEU A 20 11.73 2.77 -8.91
C LEU A 20 10.72 3.68 -8.22
N HIS A 21 11.20 4.61 -7.40
CA HIS A 21 10.38 5.70 -6.90
C HIS A 21 9.88 6.56 -8.08
N ASP A 22 10.71 6.76 -9.12
CA ASP A 22 10.41 7.54 -10.34
C ASP A 22 9.65 6.75 -11.43
N ALA A 23 9.56 5.41 -11.39
CA ALA A 23 8.89 4.58 -12.41
C ALA A 23 7.47 4.17 -12.02
N LEU A 24 7.11 4.33 -10.75
CA LEU A 24 5.71 4.39 -10.34
C LEU A 24 5.09 5.76 -10.63
N THR A 25 5.88 6.71 -11.14
CA THR A 25 5.49 8.11 -11.35
C THR A 25 5.91 8.78 -12.66
N GLY A 26 6.86 8.25 -13.42
CA GLY A 26 7.17 8.61 -14.80
C GLY A 26 7.72 10.03 -15.09
N HIS A 27 8.13 10.83 -14.12
CA HIS A 27 8.58 12.23 -14.36
C HIS A 27 9.45 12.78 -13.21
N THR A 28 10.16 13.90 -13.40
CA THR A 28 10.72 14.68 -12.28
C THR A 28 9.72 15.72 -11.82
N SER A 29 9.18 15.63 -10.60
CA SER A 29 8.52 16.78 -9.98
C SER A 29 9.40 17.50 -8.98
N SER A 30 10.10 18.52 -9.47
CA SER A 30 10.25 19.74 -8.68
C SER A 30 8.92 20.53 -8.59
N ASN A 31 7.85 20.08 -9.27
CA ASN A 31 6.47 20.63 -9.30
C ASN A 31 5.44 19.57 -9.79
N VAL A 32 4.12 19.78 -9.62
CA VAL A 32 2.89 19.08 -10.12
C VAL A 32 2.98 18.07 -11.30
N ALA A 33 3.98 18.15 -12.18
CA ALA A 33 4.08 17.42 -13.44
C ALA A 33 4.32 15.89 -13.36
N GLU A 34 4.61 15.30 -12.19
CA GLU A 34 4.89 13.86 -12.06
C GLU A 34 3.70 13.00 -11.69
N VAL A 35 2.86 13.50 -10.79
CA VAL A 35 1.50 12.96 -10.63
C VAL A 35 0.80 12.90 -11.99
N LYS A 36 1.02 13.92 -12.83
CA LYS A 36 0.49 13.98 -14.19
C LYS A 36 0.97 12.82 -15.07
N ALA A 37 2.22 12.39 -14.99
CA ALA A 37 2.71 11.26 -15.80
C ALA A 37 2.11 9.90 -15.35
N VAL A 38 1.81 9.71 -14.05
CA VAL A 38 0.99 8.57 -13.60
C VAL A 38 -0.38 8.61 -14.23
N CYS A 39 -1.04 9.77 -14.17
CA CYS A 39 -2.38 9.97 -14.72
C CYS A 39 -2.40 9.68 -16.23
N GLU A 40 -1.43 10.20 -16.99
CA GLU A 40 -1.26 9.93 -18.42
C GLU A 40 -1.02 8.43 -18.69
N CYS A 41 -0.22 7.75 -17.87
CA CYS A 41 0.00 6.30 -17.98
C CYS A 41 -1.28 5.51 -17.69
N PHE A 42 -2.05 5.92 -16.67
CA PHE A 42 -3.34 5.32 -16.32
C PHE A 42 -4.35 5.45 -17.46
N GLU A 43 -4.44 6.65 -18.04
CA GLU A 43 -5.29 6.95 -19.20
C GLU A 43 -4.92 6.03 -20.37
N MET A 44 -3.65 6.07 -20.82
CA MET A 44 -3.18 5.25 -21.95
C MET A 44 -3.39 3.74 -21.72
N ALA A 45 -3.13 3.24 -20.50
CA ALA A 45 -3.33 1.84 -20.17
C ALA A 45 -4.81 1.44 -20.23
N LYS A 46 -5.70 2.30 -19.73
CA LYS A 46 -7.15 2.05 -19.75
C LYS A 46 -7.74 2.16 -21.15
N ASP A 47 -7.30 3.13 -21.94
CA ASP A 47 -7.73 3.32 -23.34
C ASP A 47 -7.34 2.14 -24.23
N THR A 48 -6.25 1.45 -23.89
CA THR A 48 -5.81 0.23 -24.55
C THR A 48 -6.39 -1.05 -23.95
N GLY A 49 -7.30 -0.94 -22.98
CA GLY A 49 -8.04 -2.05 -22.39
C GLY A 49 -7.29 -2.84 -21.32
N TYR A 50 -6.16 -2.34 -20.81
CA TYR A 50 -5.48 -2.97 -19.69
C TYR A 50 -6.17 -2.67 -18.36
N LYS A 51 -6.15 -3.68 -17.49
CA LYS A 51 -6.52 -3.51 -16.08
C LYS A 51 -5.38 -2.85 -15.32
N VAL A 52 -5.64 -1.73 -14.64
CA VAL A 52 -4.65 -0.98 -13.87
C VAL A 52 -4.68 -1.38 -12.40
N VAL A 53 -3.54 -1.83 -11.87
CA VAL A 53 -3.39 -2.22 -10.46
C VAL A 53 -2.23 -1.46 -9.83
N ILE A 54 -2.53 -0.67 -8.79
CA ILE A 54 -1.54 0.16 -8.10
C ILE A 54 -1.02 -0.49 -6.82
N HIS A 55 0.22 -0.19 -6.45
CA HIS A 55 0.78 -0.54 -5.14
C HIS A 55 0.89 0.74 -4.33
N MET A 56 0.22 0.79 -3.17
CA MET A 56 0.32 1.92 -2.24
C MET A 56 0.96 1.46 -0.95
N MET A 57 1.82 2.31 -0.40
CA MET A 57 2.58 2.03 0.82
C MET A 57 2.35 3.12 1.85
N PRO A 58 1.42 2.95 2.81
CA PRO A 58 1.31 3.89 3.92
C PRO A 58 2.54 3.80 4.83
N ASN A 59 2.71 4.82 5.67
CA ASN A 59 3.80 4.98 6.61
C ASN A 59 5.19 5.14 5.95
N LEU A 60 5.26 5.77 4.78
CA LEU A 60 6.55 6.16 4.20
C LEU A 60 7.22 7.27 5.04
N PRO A 61 8.56 7.39 4.99
CA PRO A 61 9.27 8.49 5.65
C PRO A 61 8.69 9.86 5.26
N ASN A 62 8.58 10.76 6.24
CA ASN A 62 8.06 12.13 6.08
C ASN A 62 6.58 12.23 5.65
N VAL A 63 5.82 11.12 5.69
CA VAL A 63 4.37 11.10 5.50
C VAL A 63 3.68 10.76 6.82
N GLY A 64 2.86 11.69 7.30
CA GLY A 64 2.03 11.51 8.49
C GLY A 64 0.72 10.79 8.17
N ILE A 65 0.04 10.29 9.21
CA ILE A 65 -1.18 9.49 9.06
C ILE A 65 -2.32 10.24 8.34
N GLU A 66 -2.46 11.54 8.61
CA GLU A 66 -3.47 12.38 7.93
C GLU A 66 -3.19 12.46 6.42
N ARG A 67 -1.92 12.64 6.05
CA ARG A 67 -1.49 12.68 4.65
C ARG A 67 -1.63 11.32 3.97
N ASP A 68 -1.40 10.22 4.68
CA ASP A 68 -1.69 8.88 4.17
C ASP A 68 -3.20 8.76 3.84
N MET A 69 -4.07 9.19 4.75
CA MET A 69 -5.52 9.16 4.52
C MET A 69 -5.95 10.04 3.34
N GLU A 70 -5.46 11.27 3.25
CA GLU A 70 -5.74 12.19 2.13
C GLU A 70 -5.35 11.57 0.79
N GLN A 71 -4.18 10.91 0.70
CA GLN A 71 -3.74 10.23 -0.52
C GLN A 71 -4.69 9.11 -0.96
N PHE A 72 -5.25 8.33 -0.02
CA PHE A 72 -6.21 7.29 -0.37
C PHE A 72 -7.58 7.84 -0.75
N ILE A 73 -8.01 8.96 -0.15
CA ILE A 73 -9.23 9.66 -0.56
C ILE A 73 -9.06 10.15 -1.99
N GLU A 74 -7.97 10.86 -2.28
CA GLU A 74 -7.67 11.37 -3.62
C GLU A 74 -7.58 10.25 -4.67
N LEU A 75 -6.90 9.14 -4.34
CA LEU A 75 -6.74 7.99 -5.24
C LEU A 75 -8.08 7.44 -5.77
N PHE A 76 -9.13 7.46 -4.94
CA PHE A 76 -10.44 6.92 -5.30
C PHE A 76 -11.42 7.99 -5.80
N GLU A 77 -11.29 9.24 -5.36
CA GLU A 77 -12.18 10.32 -5.76
C GLU A 77 -11.74 10.98 -7.07
N ASN A 78 -10.45 11.25 -7.26
CA ASN A 78 -9.92 11.89 -8.45
C ASN A 78 -10.02 10.95 -9.68
N PRO A 79 -10.76 11.34 -10.73
CA PRO A 79 -10.97 10.50 -11.92
C PRO A 79 -9.68 10.15 -12.67
N GLU A 80 -8.61 10.92 -12.51
CA GLU A 80 -7.33 10.66 -13.16
C GLU A 80 -6.64 9.37 -12.66
N PHE A 81 -7.02 8.88 -11.47
CA PHE A 81 -6.51 7.62 -10.92
C PHE A 81 -7.54 6.49 -11.01
N ARG A 82 -8.44 6.37 -10.01
CA ARG A 82 -9.47 5.32 -9.88
C ARG A 82 -9.00 3.93 -10.37
N PRO A 83 -7.97 3.33 -9.75
CA PRO A 83 -7.42 2.06 -10.20
C PRO A 83 -8.44 0.92 -10.12
N ASP A 84 -8.28 -0.12 -10.94
CA ASP A 84 -9.14 -1.32 -10.88
C ASP A 84 -8.75 -2.26 -9.74
N GLY A 85 -7.54 -2.09 -9.21
CA GLY A 85 -7.05 -2.89 -8.09
C GLY A 85 -5.95 -2.22 -7.29
N LEU A 86 -5.81 -2.69 -6.05
CA LEU A 86 -4.88 -2.16 -5.07
C LEU A 86 -4.09 -3.30 -4.40
N LYS A 87 -2.78 -3.10 -4.24
CA LYS A 87 -1.96 -3.82 -3.25
C LYS A 87 -1.57 -2.85 -2.16
N LEU A 88 -2.13 -3.04 -0.98
CA LEU A 88 -1.88 -2.19 0.18
C LEU A 88 -0.74 -2.78 1.02
N TYR A 89 0.42 -2.15 0.96
CA TYR A 89 1.64 -2.65 1.58
C TYR A 89 2.21 -1.64 2.57
N PRO A 90 1.77 -1.67 3.83
CA PRO A 90 2.40 -0.87 4.88
C PRO A 90 3.91 -1.02 4.88
N THR A 91 4.59 0.10 5.10
CA THR A 91 6.04 0.15 5.08
C THR A 91 6.63 -0.71 6.21
N LEU A 92 7.63 -1.54 5.86
CA LEU A 92 8.31 -2.45 6.78
C LEU A 92 9.79 -2.11 6.81
N VAL A 93 10.38 -2.11 8.00
CA VAL A 93 11.82 -1.97 8.19
C VAL A 93 12.48 -3.34 8.13
N ILE A 94 13.36 -3.52 7.15
CA ILE A 94 14.08 -4.79 6.91
C ILE A 94 15.57 -4.50 7.00
N ARG A 95 16.31 -5.37 7.71
CA ARG A 95 17.76 -5.22 7.88
C ARG A 95 18.47 -5.13 6.51
N GLY A 96 19.48 -4.27 6.44
CA GLY A 96 20.26 -4.02 5.23
C GLY A 96 19.66 -2.99 4.27
N THR A 97 18.43 -2.52 4.48
CA THR A 97 17.82 -1.49 3.61
C THR A 97 18.19 -0.07 4.07
N GLY A 98 18.15 0.92 3.17
CA GLY A 98 18.33 2.33 3.56
C GLY A 98 17.33 2.81 4.62
N LEU A 99 16.11 2.27 4.59
CA LEU A 99 15.09 2.54 5.62
C LEU A 99 15.50 2.02 7.00
N TYR A 100 16.23 0.90 7.07
CA TYR A 100 16.79 0.41 8.32
C TYR A 100 17.82 1.38 8.92
N GLU A 101 18.63 2.05 8.11
CA GLU A 101 19.56 3.07 8.60
C GLU A 101 18.83 4.31 9.14
N LEU A 102 17.74 4.73 8.47
CA LEU A 102 16.88 5.81 8.98
C LEU A 102 16.24 5.43 10.32
N TRP A 103 15.75 4.19 10.44
CA TRP A 103 15.18 3.68 11.68
C TRP A 103 16.23 3.58 12.80
N ARG A 104 17.39 3.00 12.50
CA ARG A 104 18.51 2.82 13.44
C ARG A 104 19.05 4.14 13.99
N THR A 105 19.03 5.19 13.18
CA THR A 105 19.46 6.55 13.58
C THR A 105 18.32 7.39 14.19
N GLY A 106 17.12 6.82 14.37
CA GLY A 106 15.97 7.51 14.95
C GLY A 106 15.30 8.53 14.02
N ARG A 107 15.72 8.62 12.75
CA ARG A 107 15.18 9.53 11.73
C ARG A 107 13.89 9.00 11.08
N TYR A 108 13.57 7.73 11.29
CA TYR A 108 12.31 7.12 10.89
C TYR A 108 11.74 6.28 12.04
N LYS A 109 10.43 6.38 12.24
CA LYS A 109 9.69 5.56 13.20
C LYS A 109 8.47 4.99 12.50
N SER A 110 8.35 3.67 12.51
CA SER A 110 7.15 3.00 12.02
C SER A 110 5.95 3.35 12.89
N TYR A 111 4.75 3.30 12.32
CA TYR A 111 3.54 3.42 13.12
C TYR A 111 3.44 2.28 14.14
N PRO A 112 2.87 2.56 15.33
CA PRO A 112 2.46 1.50 16.24
C PRO A 112 1.48 0.52 15.53
N PRO A 113 1.54 -0.78 15.84
CA PRO A 113 0.70 -1.77 15.16
C PRO A 113 -0.81 -1.46 15.21
N GLU A 114 -1.31 -0.96 16.33
CA GLU A 114 -2.71 -0.58 16.53
C GLU A 114 -3.13 0.58 15.63
N ILE A 115 -2.25 1.57 15.45
CA ILE A 115 -2.47 2.69 14.54
C ILE A 115 -2.51 2.20 13.10
N LEU A 116 -1.65 1.26 12.74
CA LEU A 116 -1.62 0.70 11.40
C LEU A 116 -2.88 -0.13 11.09
N VAL A 117 -3.40 -0.87 12.08
CA VAL A 117 -4.68 -1.60 11.95
C VAL A 117 -5.83 -0.60 11.74
N ASP A 118 -5.91 0.47 12.53
CA ASP A 118 -6.95 1.49 12.39
C ASP A 118 -6.88 2.21 11.05
N LEU A 119 -5.68 2.62 10.62
CA LEU A 119 -5.44 3.21 9.30
C LEU A 119 -5.89 2.28 8.18
N THR A 120 -5.49 1.01 8.23
CA THR A 120 -5.87 0.01 7.22
C THR A 120 -7.38 -0.18 7.17
N ALA A 121 -8.06 -0.25 8.32
CA ALA A 121 -9.51 -0.36 8.40
C ALA A 121 -10.22 0.84 7.75
N ARG A 122 -9.73 2.05 8.00
CA ARG A 122 -10.25 3.28 7.39
C ARG A 122 -10.04 3.30 5.88
N ILE A 123 -8.85 2.93 5.40
CA ILE A 123 -8.56 2.84 3.96
C ILE A 123 -9.50 1.83 3.29
N LEU A 124 -9.69 0.64 3.88
CA LEU A 124 -10.60 -0.38 3.34
C LEU A 124 -12.07 0.08 3.30
N ALA A 125 -12.49 0.96 4.21
CA ALA A 125 -13.83 1.56 4.19
C ALA A 125 -14.03 2.52 2.99
N LEU A 126 -12.96 3.15 2.50
CA LEU A 126 -12.99 4.06 1.35
C LEU A 126 -12.99 3.33 0.00
N VAL A 127 -12.59 2.05 -0.03
CA VAL A 127 -12.41 1.33 -1.29
C VAL A 127 -13.74 1.22 -2.06
N PRO A 128 -13.79 1.72 -3.30
CA PRO A 128 -15.03 1.72 -4.05
C PRO A 128 -15.37 0.32 -4.59
N PRO A 129 -16.66 0.06 -4.92
CA PRO A 129 -17.13 -1.28 -5.28
C PRO A 129 -16.49 -1.92 -6.52
N TRP A 130 -15.87 -1.12 -7.41
CA TRP A 130 -15.18 -1.63 -8.60
C TRP A 130 -13.73 -2.04 -8.35
N THR A 131 -13.12 -1.60 -7.23
CA THR A 131 -11.71 -1.87 -6.93
C THR A 131 -11.54 -3.20 -6.20
N ARG A 132 -10.56 -4.01 -6.61
CA ARG A 132 -10.14 -5.22 -5.90
C ARG A 132 -8.89 -4.96 -5.05
N VAL A 133 -8.97 -5.11 -3.73
CA VAL A 133 -7.75 -5.13 -2.89
C VAL A 133 -7.18 -6.54 -2.87
N TYR A 134 -6.08 -6.76 -3.59
CA TYR A 134 -5.47 -8.07 -3.74
C TYR A 134 -4.74 -8.52 -2.47
N ARG A 135 -4.02 -7.59 -1.82
CA ARG A 135 -3.23 -7.87 -0.63
C ARG A 135 -3.26 -6.70 0.33
N VAL A 136 -3.24 -7.03 1.61
CA VAL A 136 -3.14 -6.10 2.73
C VAL A 136 -2.00 -6.65 3.58
N GLN A 137 -0.79 -6.12 3.35
CA GLN A 137 0.55 -6.65 3.73
C GLN A 137 1.24 -7.53 2.67
N ARG A 138 2.57 -7.65 2.79
CA ARG A 138 3.44 -8.51 1.97
C ARG A 138 3.72 -9.83 2.70
N ASP A 139 3.96 -10.89 1.93
CA ASP A 139 4.36 -12.20 2.47
C ASP A 139 5.86 -12.19 2.79
N ILE A 140 6.24 -11.42 3.82
CA ILE A 140 7.63 -11.35 4.30
C ILE A 140 7.71 -12.13 5.61
N PRO A 141 8.64 -13.09 5.75
CA PRO A 141 8.85 -13.81 7.00
C PRO A 141 9.08 -12.82 8.16
N MET A 142 8.25 -12.91 9.20
CA MET A 142 8.32 -12.03 10.37
C MET A 142 9.71 -11.94 11.03
N PRO A 143 10.53 -13.01 11.08
CA PRO A 143 11.90 -12.91 11.61
C PRO A 143 12.81 -11.92 10.87
N LEU A 144 12.49 -11.56 9.63
CA LEU A 144 13.25 -10.58 8.84
C LEU A 144 12.79 -9.13 9.08
N VAL A 145 11.59 -8.95 9.64
CA VAL A 145 11.00 -7.63 9.89
C VAL A 145 11.54 -7.09 11.22
N THR A 146 12.21 -5.95 11.17
CA THR A 146 12.75 -5.29 12.37
C THR A 146 11.71 -4.38 13.03
N SER A 147 10.90 -3.68 12.23
CA SER A 147 9.86 -2.76 12.72
C SER A 147 8.76 -2.59 11.67
N GLY A 148 7.55 -2.25 12.10
CA GLY A 148 6.36 -2.10 11.25
C GLY A 148 5.24 -3.02 11.70
N VAL A 149 4.72 -3.82 10.78
CA VAL A 149 3.64 -4.79 11.06
C VAL A 149 4.13 -5.83 12.06
N LYS A 150 3.29 -6.15 13.05
CA LYS A 150 3.53 -7.20 14.06
C LYS A 150 2.85 -8.53 13.72
N TYR A 151 1.76 -8.48 12.95
CA TYR A 151 0.88 -9.62 12.69
C TYR A 151 1.00 -10.10 11.25
N GLY A 152 1.04 -11.42 11.04
CA GLY A 152 1.04 -12.02 9.71
C GLY A 152 -0.34 -12.03 9.02
N ASN A 153 -1.37 -11.43 9.62
CA ASN A 153 -2.77 -11.45 9.19
C ASN A 153 -3.44 -10.06 9.31
N LEU A 154 -2.77 -8.99 8.88
CA LEU A 154 -3.26 -7.60 9.01
C LEU A 154 -4.67 -7.37 8.46
N ARG A 155 -5.06 -8.06 7.36
CA ARG A 155 -6.42 -7.93 6.80
C ARG A 155 -7.50 -8.33 7.80
N GLU A 156 -7.29 -9.41 8.53
CA GLU A 156 -8.25 -9.92 9.51
C GLU A 156 -8.45 -8.93 10.65
N HIS A 157 -7.36 -8.42 11.21
CA HIS A 157 -7.39 -7.37 12.23
C HIS A 157 -8.07 -6.09 11.73
N ALA A 158 -7.81 -5.68 10.49
CA ALA A 158 -8.46 -4.53 9.90
C ALA A 158 -9.97 -4.74 9.74
N LEU A 159 -10.43 -5.91 9.26
CA LEU A 159 -11.86 -6.23 9.14
C LEU A 159 -12.56 -6.28 10.52
N ALA A 160 -11.91 -6.88 11.52
CA ALA A 160 -12.42 -6.86 12.90
C ALA A 160 -12.54 -5.44 13.44
N ARG A 161 -11.55 -4.58 13.14
CA ARG A 161 -11.58 -3.16 13.50
C ARG A 161 -12.70 -2.40 12.77
N MET A 162 -12.95 -2.69 11.49
CA MET A 162 -14.08 -2.11 10.75
C MET A 162 -15.43 -2.46 11.41
N LYS A 163 -15.60 -3.71 11.88
CA LYS A 163 -16.80 -4.13 12.63
C LYS A 163 -17.00 -3.28 13.89
N GLN A 164 -15.93 -2.99 14.63
CA GLN A 164 -15.98 -2.11 15.81
C GLN A 164 -16.32 -0.66 15.46
N LEU A 165 -15.88 -0.17 14.30
CA LEU A 165 -16.16 1.17 13.79
C LEU A 165 -17.53 1.30 13.12
N GLY A 166 -18.26 0.19 12.96
CA GLY A 166 -19.55 0.18 12.24
C GLY A 166 -19.43 0.41 10.73
N THR A 167 -18.24 0.19 10.14
CA THR A 167 -18.00 0.37 8.70
C THR A 167 -17.94 -0.98 7.98
N THR A 168 -18.15 -0.96 6.66
CA THR A 168 -18.13 -2.17 5.82
C THR A 168 -17.14 -2.02 4.67
N CYS A 169 -16.42 -3.09 4.34
CA CYS A 169 -15.51 -3.11 3.19
C CYS A 169 -16.30 -3.50 1.94
N ARG A 170 -16.29 -2.62 0.94
CA ARG A 170 -17.04 -2.82 -0.31
C ARG A 170 -16.17 -3.27 -1.48
N ASP A 171 -14.91 -3.63 -1.23
CA ASP A 171 -14.00 -4.10 -2.28
C ASP A 171 -14.56 -5.35 -3.00
N VAL A 172 -14.11 -5.56 -4.24
CA VAL A 172 -14.57 -6.70 -5.04
C VAL A 172 -14.23 -8.03 -4.36
N ARG A 173 -13.06 -8.14 -3.72
CA ARG A 173 -12.58 -9.38 -3.10
C ARG A 173 -13.49 -9.81 -1.95
N THR A 174 -13.90 -8.91 -1.07
CA THR A 174 -14.72 -9.27 0.09
C THR A 174 -16.12 -9.69 -0.34
N ARG A 175 -16.62 -9.18 -1.48
CA ARG A 175 -17.97 -9.46 -2.00
C ARG A 175 -18.03 -10.61 -3.01
N GLU A 176 -16.92 -11.30 -3.27
CA GLU A 176 -16.92 -12.46 -4.17
C GLU A 176 -17.56 -13.68 -3.50
N VAL A 177 -18.29 -14.48 -4.27
CA VAL A 177 -19.07 -15.63 -3.73
C VAL A 177 -18.21 -16.59 -2.92
N GLY A 178 -16.98 -16.88 -3.37
CA GLY A 178 -16.08 -17.77 -2.66
C GLY A 178 -15.72 -17.29 -1.26
N ILE A 179 -15.54 -15.98 -1.09
CA ILE A 179 -15.17 -15.37 0.19
C ILE A 179 -16.40 -15.23 1.11
N GLN A 180 -17.56 -14.86 0.55
CA GLN A 180 -18.79 -14.76 1.34
C GLN A 180 -19.20 -16.11 1.94
N VAL A 181 -19.02 -17.20 1.20
CA VAL A 181 -19.31 -18.56 1.69
C VAL A 181 -18.37 -18.94 2.83
N GLU A 182 -17.08 -18.59 2.77
CA GLU A 182 -16.14 -18.85 3.87
C GLU A 182 -16.51 -18.09 5.15
N PHE A 183 -16.87 -16.80 5.04
CA PHE A 183 -17.29 -16.02 6.21
C PHE A 183 -18.58 -16.51 6.84
N GLN A 184 -19.53 -17.04 6.06
CA GLN A 184 -20.77 -17.63 6.58
C GLN A 184 -20.53 -18.96 7.31
N ASN A 185 -19.47 -19.68 6.96
CA ASN A 185 -19.15 -20.99 7.52
C ASN A 185 -18.16 -20.93 8.70
N THR A 186 -17.69 -19.75 9.09
CA THR A 186 -16.78 -19.60 10.23
C THR A 186 -17.62 -19.50 11.51
N PRO A 187 -17.56 -20.49 12.43
CA PRO A 187 -18.33 -20.44 13.68
C PRO A 187 -17.88 -19.25 14.56
N GLU A 188 -18.85 -18.64 15.25
CA GLU A 188 -18.65 -17.50 16.17
C GLU A 188 -17.70 -17.79 17.34
#